data_AF-A0AAP6XYE3-F1
#
_entry.id   AF-A0AAP6XYE3-F1
#
_cell.length_a   1.000
_cell.length_b   1.000
_cell.length_c   1.000
_cell.angle_alpha   90.00
_cell.angle_beta   90.00
_cell.angle_gamma   90.00
#
_symmetry.space_group_name_H-M   'P 1'
#
loop_
_entity.id
_entity.type
_entity.pdbx_description
1 polymer ?
#
loop_
_entity_poly.entity_id
_entity_poly.type
_entity_poly.pdbx_seq_one_letter_code
_entity_poly.pdbx_strand_id
1 'polypeptide(L)'
;MDVTKPTPIMCITGQSDTHLTDIQNHRLHSAIISDFLALQSAAQKAGFELTIASSFRDFNRQSIIWNNKFLGIRPVYNKQQKVVDLTKLNDVDKCIAIMIYSALPGASRHHLGTDLDVFDKAAVSDDYKLQLTPDEYLQGGPFAPLSNWLDTNLDKFGFYRPYQHDLGGVAPELWHISHIKQSQLLVNKLSEQVLYECIKNSELQGKQAILDNLPAIYTRFVTNVSPP
;
A
#
# COMPACT_ATOMS: atom_id res chain seq x y z
N MET A 1 -2.35 13.07 34.03
CA MET A 1 -1.64 12.88 32.74
C MET A 1 -2.59 12.10 31.87
N ASP A 2 -3.32 12.80 31.00
CA ASP A 2 -4.27 12.17 30.09
C ASP A 2 -3.45 11.57 28.94
N VAL A 3 -3.16 10.27 29.02
CA VAL A 3 -2.64 9.53 27.87
C VAL A 3 -3.84 9.39 26.93
N THR A 4 -4.11 10.46 26.19
CA THR A 4 -5.19 10.53 25.22
C THR A 4 -5.06 9.31 24.31
N LYS A 5 -6.07 8.44 24.32
CA LYS A 5 -6.11 7.30 23.41
C LYS A 5 -5.92 7.83 21.98
N PRO A 6 -5.04 7.21 21.17
CA PRO A 6 -4.79 7.72 19.83
C PRO A 6 -6.08 7.84 19.04
N THR A 7 -6.24 8.94 18.31
CA THR A 7 -7.46 9.19 17.56
C THR A 7 -7.53 8.26 16.35
N PRO A 8 -8.72 7.97 15.81
CA PRO A 8 -8.86 7.26 14.53
C PRO A 8 -8.05 7.91 13.39
N ILE A 9 -7.84 9.23 13.45
CA ILE A 9 -7.01 9.95 12.48
C ILE A 9 -5.54 9.51 12.58
N MET A 10 -4.99 9.37 13.79
CA MET A 10 -3.61 8.90 13.95
C MET A 10 -3.42 7.48 13.41
N CYS A 11 -4.44 6.63 13.54
CA CYS A 11 -4.40 5.28 12.96
C CYS A 11 -4.32 5.32 11.44
N ILE A 12 -5.23 6.05 10.77
CA ILE A 12 -5.30 6.06 9.30
C ILE A 12 -4.11 6.78 8.63
N THR A 13 -3.44 7.69 9.34
CA THR A 13 -2.20 8.34 8.86
C THR A 13 -0.95 7.56 9.24
N GLY A 14 -1.08 6.43 9.95
CA GLY A 14 0.04 5.58 10.35
C GLY A 14 0.86 6.14 11.51
N GLN A 15 0.34 7.15 12.21
CA GLN A 15 0.94 7.74 13.40
C GLN A 15 0.58 6.99 14.70
N SER A 16 -0.30 5.98 14.61
CA SER A 16 -0.67 5.07 15.69
C SER A 16 -0.94 3.66 15.14
N ASP A 17 -0.64 2.65 15.94
CA ASP A 17 -0.83 1.24 15.66
C ASP A 17 -1.82 0.55 16.63
N THR A 18 -2.54 1.31 17.46
CA THR A 18 -3.44 0.77 18.50
C THR A 18 -4.62 -0.05 18.00
N HIS A 19 -4.88 -0.04 16.69
CA HIS A 19 -5.95 -0.80 16.03
C HIS A 19 -5.47 -2.15 15.47
N LEU A 20 -4.20 -2.50 15.69
CA LEU A 20 -3.56 -3.66 15.11
C LEU A 20 -3.44 -4.83 16.08
N THR A 21 -3.28 -6.01 15.50
CA THR A 21 -2.95 -7.26 16.19
C THR A 21 -1.78 -7.93 15.48
N ASP A 22 -0.83 -8.45 16.26
CA ASP A 22 0.29 -9.25 15.75
C ASP A 22 -0.19 -10.62 15.25
N ILE A 23 0.26 -11.01 14.06
CA ILE A 23 -0.04 -12.28 13.41
C ILE A 23 1.11 -12.66 12.46
N GLN A 24 1.69 -13.85 12.60
CA GLN A 24 2.69 -14.39 11.65
C GLN A 24 3.88 -13.42 11.36
N ASN A 25 4.36 -12.66 12.35
CA ASN A 25 5.37 -11.59 12.24
C ASN A 25 4.91 -10.30 11.52
N HIS A 26 3.61 -10.17 11.29
CA HIS A 26 2.95 -9.02 10.69
C HIS A 26 1.98 -8.37 11.68
N ARG A 27 1.60 -7.12 11.38
CA ARG A 27 0.56 -6.41 12.11
C ARG A 27 -0.57 -6.05 11.15
N LEU A 28 -1.79 -6.43 11.51
CA LEU A 28 -3.02 -6.27 10.72
C LEU A 28 -4.10 -5.63 11.60
N HIS A 29 -5.06 -4.94 10.98
CA HIS A 29 -6.23 -4.42 11.67
C HIS A 29 -6.99 -5.58 12.35
N SER A 30 -7.26 -5.50 13.65
CA SER A 30 -7.78 -6.63 14.44
C SER A 30 -9.05 -7.26 13.84
N ALA A 31 -9.91 -6.43 13.23
CA ALA A 31 -11.17 -6.86 12.64
C ALA A 31 -11.06 -7.63 11.30
N ILE A 32 -9.87 -7.82 10.72
CA ILE A 32 -9.69 -8.58 9.46
C ILE A 32 -9.00 -9.93 9.66
N ILE A 33 -8.56 -10.23 10.89
CA ILE A 33 -7.71 -11.40 11.18
C ILE A 33 -8.39 -12.71 10.77
N SER A 34 -9.67 -12.89 11.14
CA SER A 34 -10.44 -14.07 10.79
C SER A 34 -10.57 -14.26 9.28
N ASP A 35 -10.80 -13.16 8.57
CA ASP A 35 -11.09 -13.15 7.14
C ASP A 35 -9.80 -13.44 6.34
N PHE A 36 -8.67 -12.88 6.79
CA PHE A 36 -7.36 -13.19 6.23
C PHE A 36 -6.97 -14.67 6.45
N LEU A 37 -7.17 -15.20 7.66
CA LEU A 37 -6.89 -16.63 7.94
C LEU A 37 -7.78 -17.57 7.12
N ALA A 38 -9.03 -17.19 6.88
CA ALA A 38 -9.94 -17.93 6.01
C ALA A 38 -9.46 -17.91 4.55
N LEU A 39 -9.04 -16.75 4.03
CA LEU A 39 -8.43 -16.61 2.70
C LEU A 39 -7.17 -17.48 2.58
N GLN A 40 -6.27 -17.44 3.57
CA GLN A 40 -5.05 -18.23 3.59
C GLN A 40 -5.34 -19.74 3.59
N SER A 41 -6.32 -20.19 4.39
CA SER A 41 -6.75 -21.61 4.40
C SER A 41 -7.36 -22.04 3.06
N ALA A 42 -8.13 -21.18 2.41
CA ALA A 42 -8.70 -21.48 1.10
C ALA A 42 -7.63 -21.54 0.00
N ALA A 43 -6.64 -20.64 0.04
CA ALA A 43 -5.49 -20.67 -0.86
C ALA A 43 -4.68 -21.96 -0.68
N GLN A 44 -4.46 -22.39 0.57
CA GLN A 44 -3.79 -23.67 0.87
C GLN A 44 -4.53 -24.86 0.28
N LYS A 45 -5.86 -24.92 0.39
CA LYS A 45 -6.68 -25.98 -0.22
C LYS A 45 -6.62 -25.98 -1.75
N ALA A 46 -6.36 -24.83 -2.35
CA ALA A 46 -6.16 -24.67 -3.79
C ALA A 46 -4.70 -24.94 -4.23
N GLY A 47 -3.80 -25.27 -3.30
CA GLY A 47 -2.40 -25.61 -3.58
C GLY A 47 -1.40 -24.46 -3.50
N PHE A 48 -1.79 -23.31 -2.94
CA PHE A 48 -0.92 -22.13 -2.79
C PHE A 48 -0.48 -21.93 -1.34
N GLU A 49 0.71 -21.37 -1.13
CA GLU A 49 1.16 -20.89 0.18
C GLU A 49 1.07 -19.36 0.24
N LEU A 50 -0.16 -18.86 0.43
CA LEU A 50 -0.42 -17.42 0.54
C LEU A 50 0.29 -16.81 1.75
N THR A 51 1.31 -16.00 1.49
CA THR A 51 2.17 -15.39 2.50
C THR A 51 2.14 -13.87 2.38
N ILE A 52 2.18 -13.18 3.51
CA ILE A 52 2.29 -11.72 3.57
C ILE A 52 3.74 -11.32 3.31
N ALA A 53 3.98 -10.52 2.28
CA ALA A 53 5.26 -9.85 2.06
C ALA A 53 5.36 -8.58 2.90
N SER A 54 4.26 -7.83 2.99
CA SER A 54 4.21 -6.54 3.67
C SER A 54 2.79 -6.23 4.16
N SER A 55 2.66 -5.67 5.37
CA SER A 55 1.38 -5.31 5.99
C SER A 55 1.46 -3.88 6.55
N PHE A 56 1.04 -3.64 7.81
CA PHE A 56 1.13 -2.32 8.41
C PHE A 56 2.53 -1.70 8.31
N ARG A 57 2.53 -0.44 7.92
CA ARG A 57 3.69 0.42 7.87
C ARG A 57 3.33 1.72 8.54
N ASP A 58 4.06 2.10 9.58
CA ASP A 58 3.85 3.39 10.21
C ASP A 58 4.30 4.56 9.30
N PHE A 59 3.90 5.77 9.70
CA PHE A 59 4.22 7.01 8.99
C PHE A 59 5.73 7.20 8.82
N ASN A 60 6.52 6.91 9.86
CA ASN A 60 7.97 7.13 9.85
C ASN A 60 8.66 6.21 8.84
N ARG A 61 8.30 4.93 8.81
CA ARG A 61 8.84 3.96 7.87
C ARG A 61 8.46 4.32 6.43
N GLN A 62 7.22 4.75 6.18
CA GLN A 62 6.81 5.22 4.86
C GLN A 62 7.56 6.51 4.47
N SER A 63 7.78 7.43 5.41
CA SER A 63 8.55 8.66 5.22
C SER A 63 10.01 8.40 4.85
N ILE A 64 10.65 7.40 5.46
CA ILE A 64 12.02 7.00 5.09
C ILE A 64 12.07 6.48 3.65
N ILE A 65 11.10 5.64 3.24
CA ILE A 65 11.02 5.14 1.87
C ILE A 65 10.84 6.31 0.88
N TRP A 66 9.89 7.19 1.18
CA TRP A 66 9.61 8.39 0.39
C TRP A 66 10.83 9.30 0.25
N ASN A 67 11.43 9.70 1.36
CA ASN A 67 12.56 10.62 1.40
C ASN A 67 13.77 10.03 0.66
N ASN A 68 14.05 8.73 0.84
CA ASN A 68 15.13 8.07 0.11
C ASN A 68 14.88 8.04 -1.40
N LYS A 69 13.63 7.87 -1.85
CA LYS A 69 13.30 7.98 -3.28
C LYS A 69 13.44 9.41 -3.78
N PHE A 70 12.89 10.39 -3.06
CA PHE A 70 12.97 11.80 -3.44
C PHE A 70 14.42 12.30 -3.56
N LEU A 71 15.30 11.85 -2.66
CA LEU A 71 16.73 12.18 -2.66
C LEU A 71 17.55 11.34 -3.66
N GLY A 72 16.93 10.43 -4.42
CA GLY A 72 17.61 9.57 -5.39
C GLY A 72 18.46 8.45 -4.78
N ILE A 73 18.36 8.20 -3.47
CA ILE A 73 19.03 7.10 -2.77
C ILE A 73 18.42 5.75 -3.18
N ARG A 74 17.11 5.73 -3.45
CA ARG A 74 16.37 4.57 -3.98
C ARG A 74 15.87 4.88 -5.39
N PRO A 75 15.87 3.89 -6.30
CA PRO A 75 15.35 4.10 -7.64
C PRO A 75 13.84 4.38 -7.62
N VAL A 76 13.43 5.22 -8.54
CA VAL A 76 12.03 5.49 -8.89
C VAL A 76 11.81 4.95 -10.29
N TYR A 77 10.72 4.23 -10.51
CA TYR A 77 10.42 3.60 -11.79
C TYR A 77 9.19 4.27 -12.42
N ASN A 78 9.22 4.41 -13.74
CA ASN A 78 8.03 4.78 -14.50
C ASN A 78 7.16 3.53 -14.78
N LYS A 79 6.02 3.74 -15.44
CA LYS A 79 5.08 2.66 -15.79
C LYS A 79 5.68 1.59 -16.73
N GLN A 80 6.78 1.90 -17.42
CA GLN A 80 7.52 0.96 -18.26
C GLN A 80 8.64 0.24 -17.48
N GLN A 81 8.63 0.31 -16.14
CA GLN A 81 9.64 -0.29 -15.26
C GLN A 81 11.07 0.22 -15.53
N LYS A 82 11.21 1.44 -16.07
CA LYS A 82 12.51 2.09 -16.28
C LYS A 82 12.80 3.10 -15.18
N VAL A 83 14.06 3.16 -14.75
CA VAL A 83 14.50 4.14 -13.74
C VAL A 83 14.31 5.55 -14.27
N VAL A 84 13.69 6.40 -13.44
CA VAL A 84 13.47 7.82 -13.70
C VAL A 84 14.67 8.62 -13.22
N ASP A 85 15.20 9.48 -14.09
CA ASP A 85 16.26 10.43 -13.73
C ASP A 85 15.65 11.64 -13.00
N LEU A 86 15.61 11.56 -11.67
CA LEU A 86 15.01 12.59 -10.81
C LEU A 86 15.75 13.93 -10.88
N THR A 87 17.01 13.97 -11.34
CA THR A 87 17.79 15.21 -11.43
C THR A 87 17.26 16.17 -12.49
N LYS A 88 16.47 15.65 -13.45
CA LYS A 88 15.83 16.40 -14.53
C LYS A 88 14.41 16.87 -14.21
N LEU A 89 13.90 16.53 -13.02
CA LEU A 89 12.54 16.82 -12.62
C LEU A 89 12.51 17.95 -11.59
N ASN A 90 11.48 18.79 -11.65
CA ASN A 90 11.14 19.68 -10.55
C ASN A 90 10.53 18.86 -9.39
N ASP A 91 10.30 19.49 -8.24
CA ASP A 91 9.88 18.76 -7.04
C ASP A 91 8.48 18.16 -7.15
N VAL A 92 7.52 18.80 -7.83
CA VAL A 92 6.19 18.21 -8.02
C VAL A 92 6.25 17.00 -8.96
N ASP A 93 7.05 17.05 -10.01
CA ASP A 93 7.24 15.94 -10.95
C ASP A 93 7.96 14.76 -10.28
N LYS A 94 8.91 15.02 -9.36
CA LYS A 94 9.49 13.97 -8.51
C LYS A 94 8.42 13.31 -7.64
N CYS A 95 7.59 14.10 -6.96
CA CYS A 95 6.50 13.58 -6.12
C CYS A 95 5.55 12.70 -6.94
N ILE A 96 5.14 13.17 -8.13
CA ILE A 96 4.29 12.42 -9.05
C ILE A 96 4.96 11.12 -9.48
N ALA A 97 6.24 11.16 -9.88
CA ALA A 97 6.97 9.97 -10.29
C ALA A 97 7.08 8.92 -9.16
N ILE A 98 7.30 9.36 -7.92
CA ILE A 98 7.36 8.48 -6.74
C ILE A 98 6.01 7.82 -6.49
N MET A 99 4.92 8.60 -6.53
CA MET A 99 3.56 8.13 -6.21
C MET A 99 3.00 7.09 -7.18
N ILE A 100 3.64 6.87 -8.34
CA ILE A 100 3.26 5.78 -9.26
C ILE A 100 3.35 4.41 -8.56
N TYR A 101 4.36 4.19 -7.71
CA TYR A 101 4.62 2.91 -7.03
C TYR A 101 4.93 3.06 -5.53
N SER A 102 4.72 4.23 -4.95
CA SER A 102 5.03 4.48 -3.53
C SER A 102 4.10 5.54 -2.97
N ALA A 103 3.13 5.10 -2.18
CA ALA A 103 2.14 5.97 -1.58
C ALA A 103 2.78 7.11 -0.76
N LEU A 104 2.11 8.26 -0.77
CA LEU A 104 2.47 9.42 0.04
C LEU A 104 2.35 9.05 1.54
N PRO A 105 3.35 9.33 2.39
CA PRO A 105 3.24 9.12 3.83
C PRO A 105 2.06 9.89 4.41
N GLY A 106 1.26 9.24 5.26
CA GLY A 106 -0.01 9.75 5.75
C GLY A 106 -1.22 9.37 4.89
N ALA A 107 -1.00 8.88 3.67
CA ALA A 107 -2.04 8.39 2.76
C ALA A 107 -1.78 6.97 2.22
N SER A 108 -0.75 6.27 2.70
CA SER A 108 -0.54 4.87 2.36
C SER A 108 -1.66 4.01 2.95
N ARG A 109 -2.28 3.16 2.12
CA ARG A 109 -3.30 2.23 2.62
C ARG A 109 -2.74 1.19 3.60
N HIS A 110 -1.44 0.91 3.57
CA HIS A 110 -0.79 0.10 4.61
C HIS A 110 -0.89 0.73 6.02
N HIS A 111 -1.08 2.05 6.14
CA HIS A 111 -1.34 2.67 7.44
C HIS A 111 -2.61 2.16 8.10
N LEU A 112 -3.59 1.70 7.31
CA LEU A 112 -4.89 1.24 7.80
C LEU A 112 -4.82 -0.12 8.48
N GLY A 113 -3.73 -0.89 8.25
CA GLY A 113 -3.61 -2.28 8.66
C GLY A 113 -4.56 -3.24 7.92
N THR A 114 -5.34 -2.74 6.97
CA THR A 114 -6.32 -3.50 6.16
C THR A 114 -5.78 -3.99 4.83
N ASP A 115 -4.58 -3.52 4.47
CA ASP A 115 -3.97 -3.68 3.16
C ASP A 115 -2.67 -4.47 3.29
N LEU A 116 -2.50 -5.45 2.40
CA LEU A 116 -1.47 -6.47 2.45
C LEU A 116 -0.86 -6.66 1.05
N ASP A 117 0.46 -6.75 0.99
CA ASP A 117 1.17 -7.29 -0.15
C ASP A 117 1.31 -8.79 0.05
N VAL A 118 0.85 -9.61 -0.90
CA VAL A 118 0.85 -11.07 -0.79
C VAL A 118 1.56 -11.74 -1.95
N PHE A 119 2.13 -12.92 -1.69
CA PHE A 119 2.80 -13.75 -2.69
C PHE A 119 2.60 -15.24 -2.37
N ASP A 120 2.91 -16.09 -3.34
CA ASP A 120 2.90 -17.54 -3.16
C ASP A 120 4.30 -18.01 -2.78
N LYS A 121 4.49 -18.37 -1.50
CA LYS A 121 5.79 -18.80 -1.00
C LYS A 121 6.21 -20.16 -1.58
N ALA A 122 5.26 -21.04 -1.93
CA ALA A 122 5.53 -22.36 -2.48
C ALA A 122 6.00 -22.30 -3.95
N ALA A 123 5.74 -21.19 -4.65
CA ALA A 123 6.11 -21.02 -6.06
C ALA A 123 7.59 -20.69 -6.29
N VAL A 124 8.35 -20.39 -5.23
CA VAL A 124 9.74 -19.92 -5.31
C VAL A 124 10.61 -20.58 -4.24
N SER A 125 11.91 -20.61 -4.49
CA SER A 125 12.89 -21.09 -3.51
C SER A 125 13.07 -20.12 -2.33
N ASP A 126 13.67 -20.58 -1.24
CA ASP A 126 13.90 -19.76 -0.05
C ASP A 126 14.87 -18.59 -0.25
N ASP A 127 15.76 -18.68 -1.22
CA ASP A 127 16.72 -17.63 -1.59
C ASP A 127 16.16 -16.60 -2.58
N TYR A 128 14.94 -16.83 -3.11
CA TYR A 128 14.27 -15.92 -4.02
C TYR A 128 14.12 -14.53 -3.42
N LYS A 129 14.44 -13.49 -4.21
CA LYS A 129 14.33 -12.09 -3.81
C LYS A 129 13.06 -11.50 -4.37
N LEU A 130 11.98 -11.55 -3.59
CA LEU A 130 10.71 -10.94 -3.93
C LEU A 130 10.88 -9.45 -4.30
N GLN A 131 10.41 -9.06 -5.50
CA GLN A 131 10.52 -7.69 -5.99
C GLN A 131 9.20 -6.91 -5.87
N LEU A 132 8.06 -7.60 -5.81
CA LEU A 132 6.72 -7.04 -5.96
C LEU A 132 6.62 -6.23 -7.25
N THR A 133 6.81 -6.90 -8.39
CA THR A 133 6.77 -6.29 -9.73
C THR A 133 5.74 -6.97 -10.62
N PRO A 134 5.22 -6.29 -11.66
CA PRO A 134 4.24 -6.90 -12.57
C PRO A 134 4.70 -8.23 -13.16
N ASP A 135 5.99 -8.35 -13.50
CA ASP A 135 6.56 -9.57 -14.10
C ASP A 135 6.47 -10.80 -13.18
N GLU A 136 6.35 -10.62 -11.87
CA GLU A 136 6.18 -11.73 -10.94
C GLU A 136 4.74 -12.28 -10.91
N TYR A 137 3.74 -11.45 -11.26
CA TYR A 137 2.30 -11.75 -11.10
C TYR A 137 1.54 -11.86 -12.42
N LEU A 138 2.10 -11.35 -13.52
CA LEU A 138 1.55 -11.50 -14.87
C LEU A 138 1.91 -12.87 -15.46
N GLN A 139 1.24 -13.23 -16.56
CA GLN A 139 1.45 -14.52 -17.24
C GLN A 139 2.95 -14.81 -17.47
N GLY A 140 3.39 -15.97 -16.99
CA GLY A 140 4.80 -16.40 -17.07
C GLY A 140 5.60 -16.13 -15.79
N GLY A 141 5.11 -15.26 -14.90
CA GLY A 141 5.68 -15.02 -13.57
C GLY A 141 5.34 -16.13 -12.56
N PRO A 142 6.17 -16.31 -11.50
CA PRO A 142 5.97 -17.34 -10.49
C PRO A 142 4.63 -17.24 -9.75
N PHE A 143 4.11 -16.03 -9.54
CA PHE A 143 2.89 -15.79 -8.76
C PHE A 143 1.65 -15.59 -9.64
N ALA A 144 1.78 -15.75 -10.97
CA ALA A 144 0.63 -15.67 -11.87
C ALA A 144 -0.50 -16.65 -11.53
N PRO A 145 -0.21 -17.92 -11.16
CA PRO A 145 -1.27 -18.85 -10.74
C PRO A 145 -2.05 -18.39 -9.51
N LEU A 146 -1.35 -17.93 -8.46
CA LEU A 146 -2.00 -17.35 -7.28
C LEU A 146 -2.78 -16.10 -7.65
N SER A 147 -2.21 -15.22 -8.47
CA SER A 147 -2.85 -13.97 -8.89
C SER A 147 -4.19 -14.21 -9.57
N ASN A 148 -4.25 -15.16 -10.49
CA ASN A 148 -5.48 -15.57 -11.18
C ASN A 148 -6.50 -16.20 -10.22
N TRP A 149 -6.03 -16.97 -9.23
CA TRP A 149 -6.91 -17.53 -8.22
C TRP A 149 -7.52 -16.43 -7.34
N LEU A 150 -6.72 -15.43 -6.93
CA LEU A 150 -7.18 -14.30 -6.12
C LEU A 150 -8.24 -13.46 -6.87
N ASP A 151 -8.11 -13.25 -8.18
CA ASP A 151 -9.10 -12.51 -9.00
C ASP A 151 -10.53 -13.08 -8.89
N THR A 152 -10.68 -14.36 -8.55
CA THR A 152 -11.99 -15.04 -8.46
C THR A 152 -12.41 -15.43 -7.04
N ASN A 153 -11.58 -15.12 -6.03
CA ASN A 153 -11.79 -15.57 -4.65
C ASN A 153 -11.70 -14.48 -3.59
N LEU A 154 -11.05 -13.33 -3.86
CA LEU A 154 -10.88 -12.28 -2.85
C LEU A 154 -12.22 -11.81 -2.24
N ASP A 155 -13.26 -11.61 -3.06
CA ASP A 155 -14.56 -11.10 -2.57
C ASP A 155 -15.18 -12.00 -1.50
N LYS A 156 -14.96 -13.32 -1.62
CA LYS A 156 -15.58 -14.35 -0.78
C LYS A 156 -15.07 -14.27 0.65
N PHE A 157 -13.90 -13.67 0.82
CA PHE A 157 -13.23 -13.46 2.09
C PHE A 157 -13.18 -11.97 2.47
N GLY A 158 -13.96 -11.11 1.78
CA GLY A 158 -14.04 -9.69 2.12
C GLY A 158 -12.85 -8.85 1.67
N PHE A 159 -12.06 -9.32 0.70
CA PHE A 159 -10.92 -8.59 0.13
C PHE A 159 -11.17 -8.18 -1.33
N TYR A 160 -10.40 -7.22 -1.82
CA TYR A 160 -10.37 -6.79 -3.22
C TYR A 160 -8.98 -6.21 -3.58
N ARG A 161 -8.75 -5.86 -4.84
CA ARG A 161 -7.53 -5.19 -5.31
C ARG A 161 -7.80 -3.71 -5.60
N PRO A 162 -7.40 -2.76 -4.72
CA PRO A 162 -7.61 -1.34 -4.97
C PRO A 162 -6.81 -0.82 -6.18
N TYR A 163 -5.70 -1.48 -6.52
CA TYR A 163 -4.83 -1.12 -7.65
C TYR A 163 -4.86 -2.21 -8.73
N GLN A 164 -6.04 -2.75 -9.05
CA GLN A 164 -6.18 -3.75 -10.12
C GLN A 164 -5.98 -3.15 -11.52
N HIS A 165 -6.41 -1.90 -11.71
CA HIS A 165 -6.37 -1.20 -13.00
C HIS A 165 -5.59 0.11 -12.93
N ASP A 166 -5.02 0.52 -14.07
CA ASP A 166 -4.39 1.82 -14.22
C ASP A 166 -5.49 2.88 -14.42
N LEU A 167 -5.85 3.56 -13.33
CA LEU A 167 -6.83 4.65 -13.35
C LEU A 167 -6.16 6.03 -13.54
N GLY A 168 -4.87 6.08 -13.91
CA GLY A 168 -4.11 7.32 -14.05
C GLY A 168 -3.44 7.80 -12.76
N GLY A 169 -3.59 7.07 -11.65
CA GLY A 169 -2.96 7.31 -10.35
C GLY A 169 -1.81 6.35 -10.05
N VAL A 170 -1.94 5.62 -8.94
CA VAL A 170 -1.07 4.48 -8.60
C VAL A 170 -1.13 3.45 -9.74
N ALA A 171 0.02 2.89 -10.10
CA ALA A 171 0.09 1.86 -11.14
C ALA A 171 -0.51 0.53 -10.65
N PRO A 172 -0.83 -0.41 -11.56
CA PRO A 172 -1.35 -1.71 -11.14
C PRO A 172 -0.39 -2.49 -10.24
N GLU A 173 -0.93 -3.02 -9.13
CA GLU A 173 -0.20 -3.79 -8.11
C GLU A 173 -0.98 -5.08 -7.79
N LEU A 174 -0.76 -6.16 -8.56
CA LEU A 174 -1.51 -7.42 -8.41
C LEU A 174 -1.25 -8.14 -7.08
N TRP A 175 -0.18 -7.79 -6.39
CA TRP A 175 0.13 -8.28 -5.04
C TRP A 175 -0.66 -7.58 -3.93
N HIS A 176 -1.18 -6.37 -4.18
CA HIS A 176 -1.81 -5.53 -3.17
C HIS A 176 -3.28 -5.90 -3.02
N ILE A 177 -3.65 -6.45 -1.87
CA ILE A 177 -5.03 -6.74 -1.50
C ILE A 177 -5.47 -5.86 -0.34
N SER A 178 -6.76 -5.54 -0.27
CA SER A 178 -7.35 -4.72 0.79
C SER A 178 -8.64 -5.31 1.29
N HIS A 179 -8.87 -5.26 2.59
CA HIS A 179 -10.15 -5.67 3.16
C HIS A 179 -11.24 -4.62 2.88
N ILE A 180 -12.34 -5.00 2.23
CA ILE A 180 -13.38 -4.11 1.70
C ILE A 180 -14.00 -3.24 2.80
N LYS A 181 -14.68 -3.86 3.78
CA LYS A 181 -15.48 -3.13 4.77
C LYS A 181 -14.62 -2.24 5.68
N GLN A 182 -13.56 -2.80 6.27
CA GLN A 182 -12.69 -2.05 7.18
C GLN A 182 -11.92 -0.94 6.46
N SER A 183 -11.37 -1.18 5.26
CA SER A 183 -10.67 -0.11 4.53
C SER A 183 -11.63 1.04 4.21
N GLN A 184 -12.86 0.76 3.76
CA GLN A 184 -13.86 1.80 3.47
C GLN A 184 -14.18 2.68 4.69
N LEU A 185 -14.34 2.08 5.87
CA LEU A 185 -14.60 2.82 7.11
C LEU A 185 -13.46 3.78 7.48
N LEU A 186 -12.22 3.39 7.17
CA LEU A 186 -11.02 4.13 7.52
C LEU A 186 -10.66 5.19 6.46
N VAL A 187 -10.69 4.86 5.17
CA VAL A 187 -10.41 5.83 4.09
C VAL A 187 -11.42 6.98 4.08
N ASN A 188 -12.68 6.73 4.45
CA ASN A 188 -13.69 7.78 4.60
C ASN A 188 -13.34 8.83 5.67
N LYS A 189 -12.39 8.54 6.56
CA LYS A 189 -11.91 9.48 7.59
C LYS A 189 -10.66 10.24 7.14
N LEU A 190 -9.99 9.81 6.09
CA LEU A 190 -8.79 10.47 5.54
C LEU A 190 -9.25 11.55 4.57
N SER A 191 -9.62 12.73 5.09
CA SER A 191 -9.93 13.87 4.22
C SER A 191 -8.66 14.56 3.71
N GLU A 192 -8.82 15.39 2.67
CA GLU A 192 -7.73 16.26 2.18
C GLU A 192 -7.14 17.11 3.32
N GLN A 193 -7.99 17.67 4.20
CA GLN A 193 -7.54 18.47 5.35
C GLN A 193 -6.74 17.63 6.37
N VAL A 194 -7.16 16.39 6.63
CA VAL A 194 -6.40 15.49 7.51
C VAL A 194 -5.02 15.21 6.94
N LEU A 195 -4.95 14.93 5.63
CA LEU A 195 -3.69 14.69 4.94
C LEU A 195 -2.81 15.95 4.91
N TYR A 196 -3.40 17.13 4.67
CA TYR A 196 -2.73 18.42 4.72
C TYR A 196 -2.03 18.63 6.07
N GLU A 197 -2.76 18.46 7.19
CA GLU A 197 -2.20 18.65 8.53
C GLU A 197 -1.12 17.60 8.84
N CYS A 198 -1.32 16.35 8.40
CA CYS A 198 -0.31 15.31 8.57
C CYS A 198 1.01 15.67 7.87
N ILE A 199 0.94 16.11 6.60
CA ILE A 199 2.12 16.46 5.81
C ILE A 199 2.76 17.77 6.30
N LYS A 200 1.96 18.79 6.60
CA LYS A 200 2.46 20.09 7.09
C LYS A 200 3.32 19.94 8.33
N ASN A 201 2.92 19.06 9.25
CA ASN A 201 3.60 18.80 10.51
C ASN A 201 4.69 17.71 10.41
N SER A 202 5.17 17.41 9.20
CA SER A 202 6.19 16.40 8.94
C SER A 202 7.47 16.97 8.31
N GLU A 203 8.53 16.15 8.29
CA GLU A 203 9.83 16.43 7.66
C GLU A 203 9.96 15.76 6.27
N LEU A 204 8.84 15.64 5.54
CA LEU A 204 8.83 15.03 4.22
C LEU A 204 9.58 15.87 3.18
N GLN A 205 10.38 15.18 2.37
CA GLN A 205 10.98 15.76 1.19
C GLN A 205 9.90 16.07 0.14
N GLY A 206 10.02 17.21 -0.53
CA GLY A 206 9.00 17.71 -1.47
C GLY A 206 7.74 18.26 -0.79
N LYS A 207 7.72 18.44 0.53
CA LYS A 207 6.55 18.90 1.31
C LYS A 207 5.83 20.09 0.68
N GLN A 208 6.54 21.16 0.33
CA GLN A 208 5.89 22.35 -0.23
C GLN A 208 5.21 22.05 -1.57
N ALA A 209 5.91 21.34 -2.46
CA ALA A 209 5.34 20.91 -3.74
C ALA A 209 4.11 20.01 -3.57
N ILE A 210 4.10 19.14 -2.56
CA ILE A 210 2.92 18.33 -2.23
C ILE A 210 1.76 19.21 -1.75
N LEU A 211 2.01 20.11 -0.78
CA LEU A 211 0.96 20.96 -0.21
C LEU A 211 0.36 21.92 -1.25
N ASP A 212 1.20 22.49 -2.12
CA ASP A 212 0.76 23.39 -3.19
C ASP A 212 -0.11 22.70 -4.25
N ASN A 213 0.02 21.37 -4.38
CA ASN A 213 -0.70 20.56 -5.37
C ASN A 213 -1.64 19.52 -4.73
N LEU A 214 -1.93 19.66 -3.43
CA LEU A 214 -2.58 18.62 -2.64
C LEU A 214 -3.95 18.19 -3.20
N PRO A 215 -4.85 19.09 -3.65
CA PRO A 215 -6.15 18.66 -4.18
C PRO A 215 -6.00 17.68 -5.36
N ALA A 216 -5.12 18.01 -6.32
CA ALA A 216 -4.87 17.16 -7.48
C ALA A 216 -4.19 15.84 -7.10
N ILE A 217 -3.23 15.88 -6.18
CA ILE A 217 -2.55 14.69 -5.67
C ILE A 217 -3.54 13.77 -4.93
N TYR A 218 -4.38 14.34 -4.08
CA TYR A 218 -5.36 13.63 -3.28
C TYR A 218 -6.37 12.91 -4.19
N THR A 219 -6.97 13.62 -5.15
CA THR A 219 -7.89 12.98 -6.11
C THR A 219 -7.20 11.87 -6.90
N ARG A 220 -5.98 12.12 -7.39
CA ARG A 220 -5.31 11.22 -8.33
C ARG A 220 -4.67 9.99 -7.70
N PHE A 221 -4.08 10.12 -6.52
CA PHE A 221 -3.26 9.06 -5.90
C PHE A 221 -3.84 8.50 -4.60
N VAL A 222 -4.84 9.15 -3.99
CA VAL A 222 -5.41 8.71 -2.71
C VAL A 222 -6.81 8.11 -2.91
N THR A 223 -7.70 8.83 -3.61
CA THR A 223 -9.10 8.38 -3.76
C THR A 223 -9.37 7.59 -5.05
N ASN A 224 -8.50 7.68 -6.03
CA ASN A 224 -8.66 7.03 -7.34
C ASN A 224 -8.19 5.56 -7.30
N VAL A 225 -9.03 4.70 -6.73
CA VAL A 225 -8.82 3.26 -6.62
C VAL A 225 -9.93 2.51 -7.35
N SER A 226 -9.64 1.26 -7.74
CA SER A 226 -10.64 0.35 -8.29
C SER A 226 -11.73 0.08 -7.23
N PRO A 227 -13.01 -0.02 -7.61
CA PRO A 227 -14.06 -0.46 -6.69
C PRO A 227 -13.88 -1.96 -6.36
N PRO A 228 -14.42 -2.43 -5.23
CA PRO A 228 -14.56 -3.86 -4.92
C PRO A 228 -15.41 -4.62 -5.94
#